data_AF-A0A919UFA2-F1
#
_entry.id   AF-A0A919UFA2-F1
#
_cell.length_a   1.000
_cell.length_b   1.000
_cell.length_c   1.000
_cell.angle_alpha   90.00
_cell.angle_beta   90.00
_cell.angle_gamma   90.00
#
_symmetry.space_group_name_H-M   'P 1'
#
loop_
_entity.id
_entity.type
_entity.pdbx_description
1 polymer ?
#
loop_
_entity_poly.entity_id
_entity_poly.type
_entity_poly.pdbx_seq_one_letter_code
_entity_poly.pdbx_strand_id
1 'polypeptide(L)'
;MHSHDANGESRHTFWLRVREFAVPPSMIESATARRHAGDWAGACAAARVDVDLDLRAVARTRGADLSARIRADLRHLAPDLLRWHWPRIAPDGLLRPGLTVSLARYDPDGVHLVARTPPAWADAGQRISLSLWDGSVRGGVPHPHPHPDQRFRLDLHRHLWDARRSGELRARAGRGGTLSGAPPGPGYAVDRWAAEAALLLHADGLPAGPVTVRLGARRRVAVDPDGVVSGAPVRGPVLPDAATWVLPDVELLRGGLLGVDRLHPLVAAALVPETPPTGAAPPETPPTGAAPPETPPTGATPPDVARLDPVRPGAPQPGEPGAPRVVACRGDRHRIGLVGGVLVALDHDPAEVRREELLTALGGTPLPCLQAIDEAHRWPECLPDVRALLDHGDAAGALAVVEALLGPDALLRHGALRDELETAAQRQVAHGLYRAGLAGGPRPKYHDGHRGSRSRRHRASSR
;
A
#
# COMPACT_ATOMS: atom_id res chain seq x y z
N MET A 1 3.61 -14.97 -12.62
CA MET A 1 2.63 -14.34 -11.70
C MET A 1 2.04 -15.44 -10.86
N HIS A 2 2.63 -15.68 -9.69
CA HIS A 2 2.21 -16.77 -8.81
C HIS A 2 0.79 -16.49 -8.31
N SER A 3 0.00 -17.57 -8.22
CA SER A 3 -1.24 -17.54 -7.45
C SER A 3 -0.86 -17.37 -5.97
N HIS A 4 -1.76 -16.83 -5.15
CA HIS A 4 -1.63 -17.06 -3.72
C HIS A 4 -1.85 -18.55 -3.48
N ASP A 5 -0.80 -19.25 -3.10
CA ASP A 5 -0.87 -20.66 -2.73
C ASP A 5 -1.14 -20.76 -1.22
N ALA A 6 -2.32 -21.28 -0.90
CA ALA A 6 -2.65 -22.08 0.29
C ALA A 6 -2.28 -21.57 1.72
N ASN A 7 -2.51 -20.31 2.09
CA ASN A 7 -2.95 -19.98 3.46
C ASN A 7 -3.63 -18.59 3.57
N GLY A 8 -4.53 -18.42 4.54
CA GLY A 8 -5.03 -17.10 4.96
C GLY A 8 -3.97 -16.29 5.71
N GLU A 9 -3.15 -16.95 6.53
CA GLU A 9 -2.06 -16.31 7.28
C GLU A 9 -1.04 -15.62 6.36
N SER A 10 -0.67 -16.26 5.24
CA SER A 10 0.22 -15.68 4.21
C SER A 10 -0.34 -14.39 3.62
N ARG A 11 -1.67 -14.24 3.54
CA ARG A 11 -2.35 -13.04 3.04
C ARG A 11 -2.50 -11.97 4.13
N HIS A 12 -2.68 -12.37 5.38
CA HIS A 12 -2.66 -11.44 6.52
C HIS A 12 -1.27 -10.81 6.71
N THR A 13 -0.19 -11.61 6.74
CA THR A 13 1.19 -11.12 6.87
C THR A 13 1.57 -10.19 5.70
N PHE A 14 1.11 -10.52 4.48
CA PHE A 14 1.24 -9.65 3.32
C PHE A 14 0.60 -8.27 3.56
N TRP A 15 -0.65 -8.19 4.03
CA TRP A 15 -1.32 -6.91 4.25
C TRP A 15 -0.79 -6.13 5.45
N LEU A 16 -0.29 -6.79 6.50
CA LEU A 16 0.41 -6.15 7.61
C LEU A 16 1.69 -5.45 7.11
N ARG A 17 2.53 -6.15 6.34
CA ARG A 17 3.76 -5.57 5.75
C ARG A 17 3.45 -4.43 4.78
N VAL A 18 2.41 -4.56 3.94
CA VAL A 18 1.96 -3.45 3.07
C VAL A 18 1.56 -2.24 3.90
N ARG A 19 0.92 -2.43 5.05
CA ARG A 19 0.45 -1.33 5.90
C ARG A 19 1.59 -0.59 6.58
N GLU A 20 2.60 -1.32 7.02
CA GLU A 20 3.81 -0.79 7.65
C GLU A 20 4.60 0.14 6.71
N PHE A 21 4.88 -0.31 5.49
CA PHE A 21 5.80 0.40 4.59
C PHE A 21 5.14 1.20 3.46
N ALA A 22 3.96 0.79 2.96
CA ALA A 22 3.43 1.39 1.74
C ALA A 22 2.62 2.67 1.96
N VAL A 23 1.99 2.83 3.13
CA VAL A 23 1.19 4.01 3.53
C VAL A 23 1.41 4.29 5.03
N PRO A 24 2.58 4.82 5.43
CA PRO A 24 2.90 5.05 6.84
C PRO A 24 2.02 6.16 7.45
N PRO A 25 1.86 6.22 8.79
CA PRO A 25 1.02 7.21 9.47
C PRO A 25 1.34 8.67 9.09
N SER A 26 2.62 9.02 9.00
CA SER A 26 3.10 10.35 8.59
C SER A 26 2.66 10.77 7.19
N MET A 27 2.47 9.81 6.27
CA MET A 27 1.89 10.05 4.95
C MET A 27 0.40 10.38 5.04
N ILE A 28 -0.34 9.62 5.84
CA ILE A 28 -1.79 9.83 6.07
C ILE A 28 -2.03 11.19 6.71
N GLU A 29 -1.28 11.53 7.76
CA GLU A 29 -1.32 12.82 8.45
C GLU A 29 -1.04 13.97 7.48
N SER A 30 0.07 13.90 6.74
CA SER A 30 0.48 14.93 5.78
C SER A 30 -0.52 15.12 4.64
N ALA A 31 -1.01 14.03 4.06
CA ALA A 31 -2.01 14.08 2.98
C ALA A 31 -3.36 14.59 3.48
N THR A 32 -3.79 14.15 4.67
CA THR A 32 -5.02 14.60 5.33
C THR A 32 -4.96 16.09 5.66
N ALA A 33 -3.90 16.59 6.30
CA ALA A 33 -3.74 18.01 6.61
C ALA A 33 -3.83 18.89 5.35
N ARG A 34 -3.11 18.53 4.28
CA ARG A 34 -3.15 19.27 3.00
C ARG A 34 -4.53 19.20 2.33
N ARG A 35 -5.19 18.04 2.36
CA ARG A 35 -6.57 17.87 1.87
C ARG A 35 -7.57 18.75 2.63
N HIS A 36 -7.45 18.86 3.96
CA HIS A 36 -8.31 19.76 4.75
C HIS A 36 -8.02 21.25 4.51
N ALA A 37 -6.78 21.62 4.18
CA ALA A 37 -6.42 22.95 3.71
C ALA A 37 -6.86 23.26 2.25
N GLY A 38 -7.43 22.28 1.54
CA GLY A 38 -7.81 22.41 0.12
C GLY A 38 -6.66 22.27 -0.88
N ASP A 39 -5.44 22.03 -0.41
CA ASP A 39 -4.25 21.77 -1.24
C ASP A 39 -4.20 20.29 -1.67
N TRP A 40 -5.05 19.97 -2.66
CA TRP A 40 -5.09 18.64 -3.26
C TRP A 40 -3.77 18.27 -3.98
N ALA A 41 -3.03 19.25 -4.50
CA ALA A 41 -1.78 18.99 -5.22
C ALA A 41 -0.65 18.61 -4.25
N GLY A 42 -0.52 19.35 -3.13
CA GLY A 42 0.37 18.96 -2.05
C GLY A 42 -0.07 17.68 -1.36
N ALA A 43 -1.38 17.40 -1.23
CA ALA A 43 -1.86 16.10 -0.73
C ALA A 43 -1.39 14.96 -1.65
N CYS A 44 -1.47 15.13 -2.97
CA CYS A 44 -0.93 14.16 -3.94
C CYS A 44 0.58 13.97 -3.73
N ALA A 45 1.34 15.05 -3.64
CA ALA A 45 2.78 14.99 -3.41
C ALA A 45 3.17 14.25 -2.11
N ALA A 46 2.42 14.44 -1.02
CA ALA A 46 2.63 13.73 0.24
C ALA A 46 2.43 12.21 0.10
N ALA A 47 1.42 11.79 -0.68
CA ALA A 47 1.14 10.39 -0.98
C ALA A 47 1.96 9.79 -2.14
N ARG A 48 2.99 10.51 -2.63
CA ARG A 48 3.82 10.13 -3.81
C ARG A 48 2.98 9.93 -5.08
N VAL A 49 1.90 10.69 -5.20
CA VAL A 49 1.06 10.79 -6.39
C VAL A 49 1.48 12.03 -7.18
N ASP A 50 1.90 11.79 -8.42
CA ASP A 50 2.34 12.79 -9.38
C ASP A 50 1.16 13.35 -10.16
N VAL A 51 1.13 14.67 -10.41
CA VAL A 51 0.01 15.36 -11.07
C VAL A 51 0.41 15.77 -12.48
N ASP A 52 -0.04 15.01 -13.49
CA ASP A 52 0.15 15.26 -14.92
C ASP A 52 -1.14 15.81 -15.54
N LEU A 53 -1.64 16.94 -15.00
CA LEU A 53 -2.92 17.56 -15.33
C LEU A 53 -2.80 19.08 -15.58
N ASP A 54 -3.02 19.54 -16.81
CA ASP A 54 -3.23 20.97 -17.10
C ASP A 54 -4.74 21.31 -17.16
N LEU A 55 -5.30 21.68 -16.02
CA LEU A 55 -6.70 22.13 -15.92
C LEU A 55 -7.00 23.41 -16.72
N ARG A 56 -5.98 24.23 -17.04
CA ARG A 56 -6.13 25.44 -17.88
C ARG A 56 -6.18 25.07 -19.36
N ALA A 57 -5.42 24.08 -19.81
CA ALA A 57 -5.58 23.50 -21.15
C ALA A 57 -6.97 22.87 -21.29
N VAL A 58 -7.41 22.06 -20.32
CA VAL A 58 -8.75 21.44 -20.34
C VAL A 58 -9.85 22.50 -20.43
N ALA A 59 -9.78 23.58 -19.64
CA ALA A 59 -10.75 24.66 -19.71
C ALA A 59 -10.81 25.33 -21.10
N ARG A 60 -9.67 25.45 -21.79
CA ARG A 60 -9.58 26.04 -23.14
C ARG A 60 -10.02 25.09 -24.25
N THR A 61 -9.76 23.79 -24.14
CA THR A 61 -9.98 22.82 -25.24
C THR A 61 -11.27 22.01 -25.09
N ARG A 62 -11.76 21.82 -23.86
CA ARG A 62 -12.95 21.02 -23.52
C ARG A 62 -13.97 21.80 -22.68
N GLY A 63 -13.75 23.09 -22.44
CA GLY A 63 -14.69 23.98 -21.75
C GLY A 63 -14.52 24.06 -20.23
N ALA A 64 -15.03 25.16 -19.66
CA ALA A 64 -14.92 25.47 -18.24
C ALA A 64 -15.61 24.44 -17.33
N ASP A 65 -16.76 23.91 -17.75
CA ASP A 65 -17.59 23.00 -16.95
C ASP A 65 -16.89 21.66 -16.67
N LEU A 66 -16.24 21.06 -17.68
CA LEU A 66 -15.45 19.85 -17.48
C LEU A 66 -14.26 20.11 -16.55
N SER A 67 -13.56 21.24 -16.72
CA SER A 67 -12.46 21.64 -15.83
C SER A 67 -12.94 21.85 -14.38
N ALA A 68 -14.15 22.39 -14.19
CA ALA A 68 -14.78 22.54 -12.89
C ALA A 68 -15.16 21.19 -12.27
N ARG A 69 -15.76 20.25 -13.03
CA ARG A 69 -16.06 18.88 -12.57
C ARG A 69 -14.80 18.14 -12.12
N ILE A 70 -13.74 18.17 -12.93
CA ILE A 70 -12.45 17.54 -12.59
C ILE A 70 -11.85 18.18 -11.32
N ARG A 71 -11.87 19.52 -11.22
CA ARG A 71 -11.37 20.24 -10.03
C ARG A 71 -12.16 19.90 -8.77
N ALA A 72 -13.46 19.70 -8.88
CA ALA A 72 -14.32 19.30 -7.76
C ALA A 72 -13.97 17.89 -7.26
N ASP A 73 -13.71 16.93 -8.15
CA ASP A 73 -13.26 15.59 -7.77
C ASP A 73 -11.84 15.62 -7.16
N LEU A 74 -10.90 16.39 -7.74
CA LEU A 74 -9.53 16.53 -7.20
C LEU A 74 -9.49 17.13 -5.79
N ARG A 75 -10.35 18.10 -5.47
CA ARG A 75 -10.48 18.68 -4.12
C ARG A 75 -10.88 17.69 -3.03
N HIS A 76 -11.41 16.52 -3.41
CA HIS A 76 -11.87 15.49 -2.49
C HIS A 76 -11.14 14.16 -2.64
N LEU A 77 -10.11 14.11 -3.48
CA LEU A 77 -9.16 13.01 -3.55
C LEU A 77 -8.41 12.86 -2.23
N ALA A 78 -8.46 11.65 -1.66
CA ALA A 78 -7.58 11.14 -0.62
C ALA A 78 -6.53 10.23 -1.29
N PRO A 79 -5.35 10.77 -1.66
CA PRO A 79 -4.37 10.06 -2.48
C PRO A 79 -3.59 9.00 -1.68
N ASP A 80 -3.51 9.17 -0.37
CA ASP A 80 -3.12 8.18 0.64
C ASP A 80 -4.07 6.97 0.65
N LEU A 81 -5.38 7.21 0.68
CA LEU A 81 -6.41 6.16 0.59
C LEU A 81 -6.39 5.44 -0.77
N LEU A 82 -6.18 6.19 -1.87
CA LEU A 82 -5.99 5.64 -3.21
C LEU A 82 -4.77 4.72 -3.28
N ARG A 83 -3.64 5.15 -2.70
CA ARG A 83 -2.41 4.38 -2.64
C ARG A 83 -2.58 3.10 -1.83
N TRP A 84 -3.29 3.15 -0.70
CA TRP A 84 -3.58 1.98 0.13
C TRP A 84 -4.32 0.89 -0.68
N HIS A 85 -5.43 1.26 -1.33
CA HIS A 85 -6.28 0.35 -2.10
C HIS A 85 -5.79 0.05 -3.53
N TRP A 86 -4.65 0.59 -3.94
CA TRP A 86 -4.11 0.36 -5.28
C TRP A 86 -3.79 -1.14 -5.50
N PRO A 87 -4.00 -1.70 -6.71
CA PRO A 87 -3.65 -3.10 -6.98
C PRO A 87 -2.16 -3.38 -6.77
N ARG A 88 -1.84 -4.48 -6.06
CA ARG A 88 -0.48 -4.84 -5.65
C ARG A 88 -0.05 -6.21 -6.18
N ILE A 89 1.24 -6.52 -6.04
CA ILE A 89 1.85 -7.81 -6.37
C ILE A 89 2.51 -8.43 -5.13
N ALA A 90 2.42 -9.75 -5.01
CA ALA A 90 3.09 -10.55 -3.99
C ALA A 90 4.53 -10.92 -4.44
N PRO A 91 5.46 -11.19 -3.50
CA PRO A 91 5.26 -11.25 -2.04
C PRO A 91 5.38 -9.90 -1.34
N ASP A 92 6.11 -8.94 -1.89
CA ASP A 92 6.54 -7.74 -1.17
C ASP A 92 5.49 -6.62 -1.10
N GLY A 93 4.35 -6.78 -1.77
CA GLY A 93 3.24 -5.85 -1.65
C GLY A 93 3.40 -4.55 -2.43
N LEU A 94 4.34 -4.51 -3.36
CA LEU A 94 4.56 -3.41 -4.29
C LEU A 94 3.32 -3.16 -5.16
N LEU A 95 3.08 -1.89 -5.51
CA LEU A 95 2.10 -1.47 -6.49
C LEU A 95 2.33 -2.21 -7.80
N ARG A 96 1.24 -2.70 -8.41
CA ARG A 96 1.30 -3.37 -9.70
C ARG A 96 1.76 -2.38 -10.78
N PRO A 97 2.89 -2.62 -11.49
CA PRO A 97 3.39 -1.69 -12.49
C PRO A 97 2.59 -1.75 -13.79
N GLY A 98 2.69 -0.67 -14.58
CA GLY A 98 2.13 -0.54 -15.92
C GLY A 98 0.61 -0.43 -16.01
N LEU A 99 -0.10 -0.17 -14.92
CA LEU A 99 -1.56 -0.04 -14.94
C LEU A 99 -2.00 1.34 -15.42
N THR A 100 -3.14 1.40 -16.11
CA THR A 100 -3.99 2.60 -16.21
C THR A 100 -5.35 2.24 -15.62
N VAL A 101 -5.82 3.03 -14.65
CA VAL A 101 -7.02 2.77 -13.84
C VAL A 101 -7.93 3.99 -13.90
N SER A 102 -9.20 3.81 -14.26
CA SER A 102 -10.18 4.91 -14.20
C SER A 102 -10.52 5.21 -12.74
N LEU A 103 -10.41 6.49 -12.35
CA LEU A 103 -10.92 7.01 -11.08
C LEU A 103 -12.30 7.65 -11.26
N ALA A 104 -12.51 8.38 -12.35
CA ALA A 104 -13.78 9.02 -12.66
C ALA A 104 -14.01 9.06 -14.17
N ARG A 105 -15.29 8.99 -14.57
CA ARG A 105 -15.76 9.18 -15.94
C ARG A 105 -16.55 10.49 -16.01
N TYR A 106 -16.33 11.27 -17.07
CA TYR A 106 -17.05 12.51 -17.36
C TYR A 106 -17.75 12.32 -18.71
N ASP A 107 -18.97 11.81 -18.63
CA ASP A 107 -19.89 11.69 -19.77
C ASP A 107 -20.72 12.99 -19.86
N PRO A 108 -21.07 13.48 -21.07
CA PRO A 108 -20.82 12.89 -22.39
C PRO A 108 -19.44 13.25 -22.99
N ASP A 109 -18.54 13.91 -22.26
CA ASP A 109 -17.26 14.41 -22.79
C ASP A 109 -16.31 13.29 -23.27
N GLY A 110 -16.55 12.04 -22.85
CA GLY A 110 -15.71 10.88 -23.15
C GLY A 110 -14.36 10.91 -22.44
N VAL A 111 -14.22 11.72 -21.38
CA VAL A 111 -12.97 11.93 -20.66
C VAL A 111 -12.99 11.18 -19.34
N HIS A 112 -11.89 10.51 -19.03
CA HIS A 112 -11.67 9.82 -17.76
C HIS A 112 -10.55 10.54 -16.99
N LEU A 113 -10.75 10.77 -15.68
CA LEU A 113 -9.62 10.96 -14.76
C LEU A 113 -9.02 9.57 -14.49
N VAL A 114 -7.75 9.40 -14.81
CA VAL A 114 -7.05 8.12 -14.65
C VAL A 114 -5.84 8.27 -13.74
N ALA A 115 -5.61 7.25 -12.94
CA ALA A 115 -4.35 7.03 -12.24
C ALA A 115 -3.55 5.97 -13.00
N ARG A 116 -2.22 6.10 -13.04
CA ARG A 116 -1.34 5.15 -13.73
C ARG A 116 -0.12 4.79 -12.89
N THR A 117 0.35 3.55 -13.01
CA THR A 117 1.68 3.17 -12.51
C THR A 117 2.66 3.00 -13.66
N PRO A 118 3.90 3.50 -13.54
CA PRO A 118 4.94 3.31 -14.54
C PRO A 118 5.23 1.83 -14.83
N PRO A 119 5.85 1.50 -15.98
CA PRO A 119 6.31 0.14 -16.27
C PRO A 119 7.34 -0.34 -15.23
N ALA A 120 7.50 -1.66 -15.10
CA ALA A 120 8.35 -2.30 -14.07
C ALA A 120 9.86 -1.95 -14.12
N TRP A 121 10.34 -1.33 -15.19
CA TRP A 121 11.72 -0.82 -15.27
C TRP A 121 11.85 0.63 -14.76
N ALA A 122 10.73 1.30 -14.48
CA ALA A 122 10.61 2.68 -14.05
C ALA A 122 9.67 2.85 -12.83
N ASP A 123 9.36 1.76 -12.09
CA ASP A 123 8.47 1.78 -10.91
C ASP A 123 9.15 2.19 -9.60
N ALA A 124 10.36 2.73 -9.74
CA ALA A 124 11.13 3.42 -8.72
C ALA A 124 10.27 4.40 -7.90
N GLY A 125 10.35 4.28 -6.58
CA GLY A 125 9.59 5.17 -5.70
C GLY A 125 8.09 4.83 -5.60
N GLN A 126 7.63 3.76 -6.28
CA GLN A 126 6.26 3.27 -6.23
C GLN A 126 5.26 4.41 -6.50
N ARG A 127 5.47 5.10 -7.62
CA ARG A 127 4.76 6.34 -7.97
C ARG A 127 3.46 6.03 -8.70
N ILE A 128 2.46 6.89 -8.49
CA ILE A 128 1.20 6.88 -9.23
C ILE A 128 1.09 8.24 -9.93
N SER A 129 0.80 8.27 -11.23
CA SER A 129 0.55 9.53 -11.98
C SER A 129 -0.94 9.71 -12.24
N LEU A 130 -1.46 10.89 -11.92
CA LEU A 130 -2.81 11.33 -12.27
C LEU A 130 -2.77 12.05 -13.61
N SER A 131 -3.58 11.60 -14.56
CA SER A 131 -3.67 12.18 -15.90
C SER A 131 -5.10 12.06 -16.42
N LEU A 132 -5.38 12.65 -17.58
CA LEU A 132 -6.62 12.40 -18.31
C LEU A 132 -6.43 11.31 -19.38
N TRP A 133 -7.52 10.67 -19.74
CA TRP A 133 -7.62 9.80 -20.91
C TRP A 133 -8.92 10.13 -21.66
N ASP A 134 -8.84 10.35 -22.97
CA ASP A 134 -9.95 10.86 -23.79
C ASP A 134 -10.31 9.95 -24.98
N GLY A 135 -10.06 8.66 -24.84
CA GLY A 135 -10.19 7.67 -25.91
C GLY A 135 -8.99 7.60 -26.85
N SER A 136 -8.18 8.65 -26.96
CA SER A 136 -7.06 8.69 -27.90
C SER A 136 -5.78 8.02 -27.36
N VAL A 137 -4.98 7.46 -28.28
CA VAL A 137 -3.60 6.96 -28.00
C VAL A 137 -2.56 8.07 -28.27
N ARG A 138 -3.00 9.31 -28.54
CA ARG A 138 -2.15 10.37 -29.07
C ARG A 138 -1.62 11.26 -27.94
N GLY A 139 -0.29 11.44 -27.88
CA GLY A 139 0.34 12.54 -27.15
C GLY A 139 0.80 12.27 -25.72
N GLY A 140 1.17 11.03 -25.38
CA GLY A 140 1.75 10.70 -24.07
C GLY A 140 3.02 9.86 -24.17
N VAL A 141 3.77 9.77 -23.05
CA VAL A 141 4.89 8.83 -22.87
C VAL A 141 4.44 7.41 -23.24
N PRO A 142 5.26 6.59 -23.94
CA PRO A 142 4.92 5.20 -24.26
C PRO A 142 4.60 4.35 -23.02
N HIS A 143 3.32 4.24 -22.68
CA HIS A 143 2.81 3.46 -21.55
C HIS A 143 2.41 2.05 -22.03
N PRO A 144 2.81 0.94 -21.36
CA PRO A 144 2.55 -0.42 -21.85
C PRO A 144 1.05 -0.74 -22.02
N HIS A 145 0.24 -0.23 -21.10
CA HIS A 145 -1.23 -0.32 -21.15
C HIS A 145 -1.80 1.11 -21.13
N PRO A 146 -1.94 1.77 -22.29
CA PRO A 146 -2.29 3.20 -22.35
C PRO A 146 -3.79 3.48 -22.10
N HIS A 147 -4.62 2.43 -22.18
CA HIS A 147 -6.07 2.47 -21.96
C HIS A 147 -6.41 1.94 -20.55
N PRO A 148 -7.52 2.40 -19.93
CA PRO A 148 -8.02 1.83 -18.68
C PRO A 148 -8.27 0.31 -18.77
N ASP A 149 -7.74 -0.45 -17.82
CA ASP A 149 -7.97 -1.89 -17.73
C ASP A 149 -9.39 -2.16 -17.18
N GLN A 150 -10.18 -2.95 -17.90
CA GLN A 150 -11.56 -3.30 -17.54
C GLN A 150 -11.68 -3.99 -16.17
N ARG A 151 -10.62 -4.62 -15.66
CA ARG A 151 -10.57 -5.23 -14.32
C ARG A 151 -10.35 -4.19 -13.21
N PHE A 152 -9.76 -3.04 -13.51
CA PHE A 152 -9.36 -2.04 -12.51
C PHE A 152 -10.23 -0.78 -12.67
N ARG A 153 -11.43 -0.84 -12.08
CA ARG A 153 -12.51 0.15 -12.18
C ARG A 153 -12.74 0.89 -10.85
N LEU A 154 -11.84 1.82 -10.51
CA LEU A 154 -12.01 2.67 -9.32
C LEU A 154 -13.05 3.80 -9.53
N ASP A 155 -13.53 3.99 -10.75
CA ASP A 155 -14.73 4.76 -11.10
C ASP A 155 -16.00 4.18 -10.48
N LEU A 156 -16.07 2.86 -10.31
CA LEU A 156 -17.16 2.17 -9.61
C LEU A 156 -16.93 2.06 -8.09
N HIS A 157 -15.71 2.36 -7.62
CA HIS A 157 -15.25 2.18 -6.24
C HIS A 157 -14.73 3.50 -5.65
N ARG A 158 -15.46 4.60 -5.87
CA ARG A 158 -15.05 5.94 -5.39
C ARG A 158 -14.77 5.98 -3.88
N HIS A 159 -15.43 5.15 -3.08
CA HIS A 159 -15.19 5.04 -1.63
C HIS A 159 -13.76 4.61 -1.24
N LEU A 160 -12.94 4.16 -2.20
CA LEU A 160 -11.53 3.80 -1.99
C LEU A 160 -10.56 4.96 -2.27
N TRP A 161 -11.04 6.16 -2.66
CA TRP A 161 -10.19 7.33 -2.95
C TRP A 161 -10.87 8.70 -2.81
N ASP A 162 -12.20 8.82 -2.90
CA ASP A 162 -12.98 10.05 -2.77
C ASP A 162 -13.49 10.18 -1.32
N ALA A 163 -13.01 11.19 -0.60
CA ALA A 163 -13.33 11.42 0.81
C ALA A 163 -14.83 11.68 1.06
N ARG A 164 -15.59 12.12 0.05
CA ARG A 164 -17.06 12.27 0.18
C ARG A 164 -17.80 10.93 0.13
N ARG A 165 -17.16 9.90 -0.42
CA ARG A 165 -17.77 8.60 -0.72
C ARG A 165 -17.27 7.49 0.19
N SER A 166 -16.26 7.72 1.03
CA SER A 166 -15.69 6.71 1.93
C SER A 166 -16.73 6.05 2.84
N GLY A 167 -17.81 6.76 3.21
CA GLY A 167 -18.92 6.21 3.98
C GLY A 167 -19.62 4.99 3.31
N GLU A 168 -19.58 4.87 1.98
CA GLU A 168 -20.12 3.68 1.29
C GLU A 168 -19.34 2.41 1.64
N LEU A 169 -18.09 2.53 2.09
CA LEU A 169 -17.24 1.39 2.46
C LEU A 169 -17.95 0.49 3.48
N ARG A 170 -18.80 1.03 4.35
CA ARG A 170 -19.66 0.24 5.26
C ARG A 170 -20.58 -0.74 4.52
N ALA A 171 -21.31 -0.26 3.53
CA ALA A 171 -22.21 -1.08 2.71
C ALA A 171 -21.41 -1.99 1.76
N ARG A 172 -20.28 -1.49 1.25
CA ARG A 172 -19.38 -2.15 0.31
C ARG A 172 -18.39 -3.12 0.96
N ALA A 173 -18.30 -3.20 2.29
CA ALA A 173 -17.40 -4.14 2.99
C ALA A 173 -17.88 -5.59 2.92
N GLY A 174 -19.19 -5.79 2.76
CA GLY A 174 -19.85 -7.08 2.91
C GLY A 174 -19.98 -7.49 4.37
N ARG A 175 -20.95 -8.34 4.69
CA ARG A 175 -21.15 -8.86 6.05
C ARG A 175 -20.46 -10.22 6.25
N GLY A 176 -19.94 -10.81 5.17
CA GLY A 176 -19.55 -12.21 5.13
C GLY A 176 -20.77 -13.09 4.82
N GLY A 177 -20.55 -14.17 4.09
CA GLY A 177 -21.60 -15.08 3.65
C GLY A 177 -21.14 -15.97 2.50
N THR A 178 -22.03 -16.84 2.05
CA THR A 178 -21.78 -17.80 0.96
C THR A 178 -22.85 -17.65 -0.12
N LEU A 179 -22.45 -17.50 -1.39
CA LEU A 179 -23.35 -17.74 -2.52
C LEU A 179 -23.33 -19.22 -2.90
N SER A 180 -24.46 -19.72 -3.41
CA SER A 180 -24.55 -21.11 -3.91
C SER A 180 -23.62 -21.31 -5.11
N GLY A 181 -22.89 -22.43 -5.12
CA GLY A 181 -21.87 -22.72 -6.15
C GLY A 181 -20.57 -21.90 -6.03
N ALA A 182 -20.44 -21.04 -5.02
CA ALA A 182 -19.24 -20.24 -4.84
C ALA A 182 -18.02 -21.11 -4.48
N PRO A 183 -16.83 -20.81 -5.04
CA PRO A 183 -15.63 -21.55 -4.75
C PRO A 183 -15.16 -21.32 -3.31
N PRO A 184 -14.78 -22.37 -2.56
CA PRO A 184 -14.08 -22.20 -1.31
C PRO A 184 -12.71 -21.54 -1.54
N GLY A 185 -12.29 -20.75 -0.55
CA GLY A 185 -10.98 -20.12 -0.45
C GLY A 185 -11.01 -18.87 0.43
N PRO A 186 -9.87 -18.48 1.05
CA PRO A 186 -9.79 -17.31 1.91
C PRO A 186 -9.92 -16.01 1.11
N GLY A 187 -10.50 -14.98 1.74
CA GLY A 187 -10.46 -13.60 1.25
C GLY A 187 -11.35 -13.24 0.06
N TYR A 188 -12.26 -14.12 -0.40
CA TYR A 188 -13.24 -13.79 -1.45
C TYR A 188 -14.44 -13.02 -0.90
N ALA A 189 -14.83 -11.92 -1.54
CA ALA A 189 -16.02 -11.14 -1.17
C ALA A 189 -17.31 -11.67 -1.83
N VAL A 190 -17.54 -12.97 -1.66
CA VAL A 190 -18.60 -13.73 -2.36
C VAL A 190 -19.99 -13.11 -2.13
N ASP A 191 -20.25 -12.64 -0.91
CA ASP A 191 -21.51 -11.99 -0.51
C ASP A 191 -21.82 -10.67 -1.26
N ARG A 192 -20.83 -10.09 -1.97
CA ARG A 192 -20.99 -8.85 -2.73
C ARG A 192 -21.03 -9.01 -4.24
N TRP A 193 -20.56 -10.14 -4.77
CA TRP A 193 -20.29 -10.30 -6.21
C TRP A 193 -21.51 -10.01 -7.11
N ALA A 194 -22.72 -10.39 -6.66
CA ALA A 194 -23.97 -10.14 -7.38
C ALA A 194 -24.32 -8.64 -7.50
N ALA A 195 -24.26 -7.91 -6.38
CA ALA A 195 -24.52 -6.47 -6.35
C ALA A 195 -23.46 -5.68 -7.13
N GLU A 196 -22.19 -6.08 -7.03
CA GLU A 196 -21.08 -5.47 -7.79
C GLU A 196 -21.17 -5.78 -9.29
N ALA A 197 -21.68 -6.95 -9.69
CA ALA A 197 -21.98 -7.29 -11.07
C ALA A 197 -23.13 -6.42 -11.63
N ALA A 198 -24.22 -6.23 -10.87
CA ALA A 198 -25.32 -5.36 -11.28
C ALA A 198 -24.86 -3.90 -11.47
N LEU A 199 -24.02 -3.38 -10.56
CA LEU A 199 -23.44 -2.03 -10.68
C LEU A 199 -22.52 -1.87 -11.89
N LEU A 200 -21.70 -2.87 -12.19
CA LEU A 200 -20.85 -2.88 -13.40
C LEU A 200 -21.69 -2.84 -14.69
N LEU A 201 -22.70 -3.71 -14.79
CA LEU A 201 -23.57 -3.78 -15.97
C LEU A 201 -24.32 -2.47 -16.18
N HIS A 202 -24.90 -1.90 -15.12
CA HIS A 202 -25.60 -0.63 -15.17
C HIS A 202 -24.69 0.53 -15.61
N ALA A 203 -23.48 0.64 -15.04
CA ALA A 203 -22.54 1.72 -15.35
C ALA A 203 -21.94 1.65 -16.78
N ASP A 204 -21.92 0.47 -17.38
CA ASP A 204 -21.48 0.26 -18.76
C ASP A 204 -22.65 0.13 -19.75
N GLY A 205 -23.90 0.34 -19.30
CA GLY A 205 -25.11 0.32 -20.15
C GLY A 205 -25.46 -1.06 -20.72
N LEU A 206 -25.01 -2.13 -20.05
CA LEU A 206 -25.18 -3.52 -20.49
C LEU A 206 -26.47 -4.14 -19.91
N PRO A 207 -27.11 -5.08 -20.63
CA PRO A 207 -28.24 -5.84 -20.09
C PRO A 207 -27.80 -6.74 -18.92
N ALA A 208 -28.76 -7.13 -18.09
CA ALA A 208 -28.53 -8.14 -17.05
C ALA A 208 -28.01 -9.46 -17.66
N GLY A 209 -27.04 -10.07 -16.98
CA GLY A 209 -26.42 -11.32 -17.41
C GLY A 209 -25.10 -11.61 -16.70
N PRO A 210 -24.47 -12.75 -16.98
CA PRO A 210 -23.34 -13.25 -16.20
C PRO A 210 -22.06 -12.41 -16.39
N VAL A 211 -21.38 -12.15 -15.27
CA VAL A 211 -20.12 -11.39 -15.18
C VAL A 211 -18.99 -12.33 -14.77
N THR A 212 -17.82 -12.25 -15.43
CA THR A 212 -16.67 -13.10 -15.09
C THR A 212 -15.94 -12.59 -13.85
N VAL A 213 -15.82 -13.41 -12.81
CA VAL A 213 -14.98 -13.16 -11.64
C VAL A 213 -13.63 -13.85 -11.81
N ARG A 214 -12.53 -13.13 -11.57
CA ARG A 214 -11.15 -13.61 -11.81
C ARG A 214 -10.41 -13.83 -10.49
N LEU A 215 -10.35 -15.09 -10.08
CA LEU A 215 -9.82 -15.52 -8.78
C LEU A 215 -8.31 -15.81 -8.80
N GLY A 216 -7.69 -15.86 -9.98
CA GLY A 216 -6.27 -16.11 -10.17
C GLY A 216 -5.83 -16.03 -11.62
N ALA A 217 -4.65 -16.56 -11.94
CA ALA A 217 -4.14 -16.60 -13.32
C ALA A 217 -4.94 -17.56 -14.23
N ARG A 218 -5.35 -18.71 -13.67
CA ARG A 218 -6.11 -19.77 -14.38
C ARG A 218 -7.48 -20.07 -13.76
N ARG A 219 -7.81 -19.49 -12.59
CA ARG A 219 -9.08 -19.70 -11.88
C ARG A 219 -10.06 -18.56 -12.18
N ARG A 220 -11.21 -18.88 -12.75
CA ARG A 220 -12.30 -17.96 -13.09
C ARG A 220 -13.63 -18.65 -12.81
N VAL A 221 -14.64 -17.87 -12.46
CA VAL A 221 -16.06 -18.28 -12.36
C VAL A 221 -16.92 -17.20 -13.02
N ALA A 222 -18.19 -17.49 -13.29
CA ALA A 222 -19.16 -16.47 -13.63
C ALA A 222 -20.17 -16.29 -12.48
N VAL A 223 -20.56 -15.05 -12.22
CA VAL A 223 -21.62 -14.69 -11.27
C VAL A 223 -22.74 -13.99 -12.03
N ASP A 224 -23.97 -14.40 -11.77
CA ASP A 224 -25.15 -13.69 -12.25
C ASP A 224 -25.58 -12.60 -11.23
N PRO A 225 -26.13 -11.44 -11.66
CA PRO A 225 -26.78 -10.47 -10.77
C PRO A 225 -27.79 -11.08 -9.79
N ASP A 226 -28.43 -12.21 -10.13
CA ASP A 226 -29.36 -12.94 -9.25
C ASP A 226 -28.65 -13.81 -8.19
N GLY A 227 -27.32 -13.78 -8.11
CA GLY A 227 -26.52 -14.44 -7.08
C GLY A 227 -26.09 -15.88 -7.38
N VAL A 228 -26.39 -16.41 -8.57
CA VAL A 228 -25.96 -17.74 -9.00
C VAL A 228 -24.49 -17.71 -9.44
N VAL A 229 -23.63 -18.54 -8.85
CA VAL A 229 -22.24 -18.72 -9.29
C VAL A 229 -22.08 -20.01 -10.10
N SER A 230 -21.37 -19.93 -11.22
CA SER A 230 -21.10 -21.07 -12.11
C SER A 230 -19.61 -21.19 -12.46
N GLY A 231 -19.14 -22.43 -12.65
CA GLY A 231 -17.72 -22.72 -12.89
C GLY A 231 -17.21 -22.39 -14.31
N ALA A 232 -18.10 -22.10 -15.25
CA ALA A 232 -17.74 -21.79 -16.64
C ALA A 232 -17.52 -20.27 -16.81
N PRO A 233 -16.33 -19.79 -17.20
CA PRO A 233 -16.13 -18.38 -17.50
C PRO A 233 -16.89 -17.98 -18.78
N VAL A 234 -17.57 -16.84 -18.73
CA VAL A 234 -18.34 -16.30 -19.85
C VAL A 234 -17.52 -15.27 -20.64
N ARG A 235 -17.80 -15.13 -21.94
CA ARG A 235 -17.32 -13.97 -22.71
C ARG A 235 -18.20 -12.78 -22.37
N GLY A 236 -17.62 -11.70 -21.85
CA GLY A 236 -18.37 -10.54 -21.41
C GLY A 236 -17.59 -9.69 -20.41
N PRO A 237 -18.28 -8.84 -19.63
CA PRO A 237 -17.67 -8.00 -18.61
C PRO A 237 -16.97 -8.81 -17.51
N VAL A 238 -15.98 -8.19 -16.89
CA VAL A 238 -15.16 -8.79 -15.82
C VAL A 238 -15.40 -8.01 -14.53
N LEU A 239 -15.69 -8.71 -13.44
CA LEU A 239 -15.91 -8.10 -12.14
C LEU A 239 -14.63 -7.33 -11.71
N PRO A 240 -14.76 -6.09 -11.21
CA PRO A 240 -13.59 -5.33 -10.77
C PRO A 240 -12.81 -6.04 -9.67
N ASP A 241 -11.49 -5.84 -9.64
CA ASP A 241 -10.63 -6.52 -8.66
C ASP A 241 -10.97 -6.14 -7.21
N ALA A 242 -11.31 -4.86 -6.99
CA ALA A 242 -11.75 -4.33 -5.69
C ALA A 242 -13.07 -4.95 -5.17
N ALA A 243 -13.91 -5.48 -6.07
CA ALA A 243 -15.13 -6.22 -5.75
C ALA A 243 -14.88 -7.73 -5.57
N THR A 244 -13.77 -8.27 -6.10
CA THR A 244 -13.49 -9.71 -6.08
C THR A 244 -13.09 -10.20 -4.67
N TRP A 245 -12.33 -9.39 -3.94
CA TRP A 245 -11.73 -9.74 -2.64
C TRP A 245 -12.35 -8.97 -1.48
N VAL A 246 -12.27 -9.53 -0.28
CA VAL A 246 -12.52 -8.80 0.98
C VAL A 246 -11.50 -7.66 1.07
N LEU A 247 -11.96 -6.48 1.51
CA LEU A 247 -11.10 -5.31 1.65
C LEU A 247 -10.01 -5.57 2.71
N PRO A 248 -8.76 -5.12 2.51
CA PRO A 248 -7.65 -5.42 3.42
C PRO A 248 -7.92 -5.05 4.88
N ASP A 249 -8.50 -3.87 5.12
CA ASP A 249 -8.84 -3.43 6.48
C ASP A 249 -9.88 -4.36 7.14
N VAL A 250 -10.91 -4.76 6.39
CA VAL A 250 -11.98 -5.65 6.86
C VAL A 250 -11.45 -7.05 7.15
N GLU A 251 -10.51 -7.53 6.35
CA GLU A 251 -9.82 -8.81 6.54
C GLU A 251 -8.95 -8.79 7.81
N LEU A 252 -8.11 -7.76 7.98
CA LEU A 252 -7.26 -7.60 9.16
C LEU A 252 -8.05 -7.37 10.47
N LEU A 253 -9.15 -6.60 10.42
CA LEU A 253 -10.04 -6.39 11.56
C LEU A 253 -10.73 -7.69 11.99
N ARG A 254 -11.29 -8.46 11.03
CA ARG A 254 -11.94 -9.75 11.30
C ARG A 254 -10.96 -10.78 11.85
N GLY A 255 -9.69 -10.72 11.45
CA GLY A 255 -8.61 -11.54 12.01
C GLY A 255 -8.08 -11.08 13.38
N GLY A 256 -8.51 -9.93 13.90
CA GLY A 256 -7.99 -9.36 15.15
C GLY A 256 -6.52 -8.89 15.07
N LEU A 257 -5.99 -8.68 13.86
CA LEU A 257 -4.58 -8.36 13.61
C LEU A 257 -4.30 -6.85 13.54
N LEU A 258 -5.36 -6.05 13.42
CA LEU A 258 -5.30 -4.60 13.34
C LEU A 258 -6.43 -3.99 14.18
N GLY A 259 -6.08 -3.09 15.09
CA GLY A 259 -7.06 -2.29 15.83
C GLY A 259 -7.64 -1.16 14.99
N VAL A 260 -8.79 -0.63 15.42
CA VAL A 260 -9.53 0.46 14.73
C VAL A 260 -8.71 1.76 14.72
N ASP A 261 -7.94 1.99 15.77
CA ASP A 261 -6.96 3.07 15.94
C ASP A 261 -5.87 3.08 14.86
N ARG A 262 -5.48 1.90 14.35
CA ARG A 262 -4.46 1.77 13.29
C ARG A 262 -5.03 1.76 11.88
N LEU A 263 -6.34 1.94 11.71
CA LEU A 263 -6.99 2.10 10.41
C LEU A 263 -6.70 3.47 9.78
N HIS A 264 -6.97 3.60 8.49
CA HIS A 264 -6.96 4.91 7.84
C HIS A 264 -8.19 5.68 8.34
N PRO A 265 -8.11 6.97 8.74
CA PRO A 265 -9.23 7.68 9.39
C PRO A 265 -10.56 7.61 8.61
N LEU A 266 -10.52 7.80 7.28
CA LEU A 266 -11.71 7.66 6.41
C LEU A 266 -12.31 6.23 6.37
N VAL A 267 -11.51 5.19 6.64
CA VAL A 267 -11.96 3.79 6.72
C VAL A 267 -12.49 3.48 8.12
N ALA A 268 -11.80 3.95 9.16
CA ALA A 268 -12.23 3.87 10.55
C ALA A 268 -13.65 4.44 10.71
N ALA A 269 -13.86 5.69 10.30
CA ALA A 269 -15.14 6.39 10.38
C ALA A 269 -16.28 5.72 9.58
N ALA A 270 -15.95 4.95 8.53
CA ALA A 270 -16.95 4.22 7.76
C ALA A 270 -17.33 2.86 8.40
N LEU A 271 -16.33 2.10 8.87
CA LEU A 271 -16.55 0.78 9.46
C LEU A 271 -17.07 0.86 10.91
N VAL A 272 -16.55 1.81 11.68
CA VAL A 272 -16.92 2.08 13.07
C VAL A 272 -17.35 3.55 13.14
N PRO A 273 -18.57 3.88 12.66
CA PRO A 273 -19.13 5.20 12.90
C PRO A 273 -19.27 5.40 14.41
N GLU A 274 -18.78 6.53 14.90
CA GLU A 274 -19.06 7.02 16.26
C GLU A 274 -20.56 6.84 16.54
N THR A 275 -20.90 6.06 17.56
CA THR A 275 -22.28 6.06 18.08
C THR A 275 -22.48 7.45 18.65
N PRO A 276 -23.41 8.28 18.14
CA PRO A 276 -23.67 9.57 18.75
C PRO A 276 -24.03 9.31 20.22
N PRO A 277 -23.52 10.12 21.18
CA PRO A 277 -23.80 9.90 22.58
C PRO A 277 -25.32 9.80 22.76
N THR A 278 -25.78 8.61 23.14
CA THR A 278 -27.20 8.34 23.38
C THR A 278 -27.66 9.36 24.40
N GLY A 279 -28.75 10.06 24.06
CA GLY A 279 -29.02 11.41 24.54
C GLY A 279 -28.87 11.56 26.05
N ALA A 280 -28.37 12.73 26.47
CA ALA A 280 -28.40 13.14 27.86
C ALA A 280 -29.78 12.84 28.46
N ALA A 281 -29.81 12.01 29.50
CA ALA A 281 -31.02 11.79 30.27
C ALA A 281 -31.55 13.16 30.76
N PRO A 282 -32.87 13.40 30.73
CA PRO A 282 -33.42 14.62 31.28
C PRO A 282 -33.06 14.71 32.77
N PRO A 283 -32.80 15.91 33.32
CA PRO A 283 -32.37 16.05 34.69
C PRO A 283 -33.48 15.61 35.65
N GLU A 284 -33.23 14.55 36.42
CA GLU A 284 -34.12 14.13 37.49
C GLU A 284 -34.13 15.18 38.61
N THR A 285 -35.30 15.71 38.92
CA THR A 285 -35.53 16.58 40.08
C THR A 285 -35.38 15.79 41.39
N PRO A 286 -34.68 16.31 42.40
CA PRO A 286 -34.41 15.56 43.62
C PRO A 286 -35.61 15.57 44.59
N PRO A 287 -36.02 14.42 45.15
CA PRO A 287 -36.85 14.39 46.35
C PRO A 287 -36.01 14.61 47.62
N THR A 288 -36.57 15.39 48.55
CA THR A 288 -35.99 15.73 49.85
C THR A 288 -36.25 14.62 50.88
N GLY A 289 -35.32 14.33 51.81
CA GLY A 289 -35.71 13.74 53.11
C GLY A 289 -34.77 12.74 53.80
N ALA A 290 -33.94 13.27 54.71
CA ALA A 290 -33.63 12.73 56.05
C ALA A 290 -33.06 11.29 56.30
N ALA A 291 -31.85 11.32 56.90
CA ALA A 291 -31.38 10.56 58.08
C ALA A 291 -30.58 9.22 57.92
N PRO A 292 -29.53 8.98 58.74
CA PRO A 292 -28.63 7.80 58.69
C PRO A 292 -28.64 6.98 60.02
N PRO A 293 -27.64 6.10 60.32
CA PRO A 293 -27.12 4.94 59.57
C PRO A 293 -27.17 3.63 60.40
N GLU A 294 -26.95 2.46 59.77
CA GLU A 294 -26.59 1.22 60.49
C GLU A 294 -25.44 0.45 59.79
N THR A 295 -24.65 -0.26 60.60
CA THR A 295 -23.48 -1.10 60.24
C THR A 295 -23.35 -2.28 61.22
N PRO A 296 -22.62 -3.37 60.92
CA PRO A 296 -21.96 -3.76 59.67
C PRO A 296 -22.68 -5.01 59.04
N PRO A 297 -22.28 -6.31 59.12
CA PRO A 297 -21.05 -6.97 59.60
C PRO A 297 -20.08 -7.45 58.48
N THR A 298 -18.88 -7.82 58.94
CA THR A 298 -17.72 -8.43 58.26
C THR A 298 -17.94 -9.76 57.52
N GLY A 299 -17.21 -9.96 56.40
CA GLY A 299 -16.52 -11.24 56.14
C GLY A 299 -16.82 -12.00 54.84
N ALA A 300 -15.95 -11.88 53.83
CA ALA A 300 -15.66 -12.93 52.83
C ALA A 300 -14.39 -12.59 52.00
N THR A 301 -13.36 -13.43 52.09
CA THR A 301 -12.23 -13.47 51.13
C THR A 301 -12.64 -14.34 49.93
N PRO A 302 -12.35 -13.96 48.68
CA PRO A 302 -11.45 -14.77 47.83
C PRO A 302 -10.68 -13.90 46.79
N PRO A 303 -9.99 -14.45 45.78
CA PRO A 303 -8.76 -15.21 45.95
C PRO A 303 -7.57 -14.68 45.10
N ASP A 304 -6.37 -15.04 45.53
CA ASP A 304 -5.18 -15.37 44.73
C ASP A 304 -4.98 -14.71 43.35
N VAL A 305 -4.14 -13.67 43.29
CA VAL A 305 -3.68 -13.02 42.05
C VAL A 305 -2.54 -13.81 41.38
N ALA A 306 -2.87 -15.01 40.90
CA ALA A 306 -1.95 -15.86 40.15
C ALA A 306 -2.31 -15.92 38.65
N ARG A 307 -1.88 -14.91 37.89
CA ARG A 307 -1.66 -14.99 36.43
C ARG A 307 -0.66 -13.93 35.96
N LEU A 308 0.59 -14.36 35.84
CA LEU A 308 1.59 -13.68 35.03
C LEU A 308 1.18 -13.87 33.56
N ASP A 309 0.76 -12.79 32.90
CA ASP A 309 0.67 -12.80 31.44
C ASP A 309 2.09 -12.93 30.83
N PRO A 310 2.29 -13.78 29.81
CA PRO A 310 3.56 -13.84 29.12
C PRO A 310 3.79 -12.53 28.35
N VAL A 311 4.77 -11.76 28.81
CA VAL A 311 5.33 -10.62 28.06
C VAL A 311 5.67 -11.10 26.65
N ARG A 312 4.93 -10.59 25.65
CA ARG A 312 5.33 -10.73 24.25
C ARG A 312 6.66 -9.99 24.07
N PRO A 313 7.63 -10.56 23.32
CA PRO A 313 8.87 -9.85 23.05
C PRO A 313 8.54 -8.55 22.31
N GLY A 314 8.84 -7.42 22.94
CA GLY A 314 8.78 -6.13 22.28
C GLY A 314 9.78 -6.09 21.13
N ALA A 315 9.50 -5.25 20.13
CA ALA A 315 10.54 -4.84 19.18
C ALA A 315 11.76 -4.30 19.95
N PRO A 316 13.00 -4.50 19.46
CA PRO A 316 14.17 -3.95 20.11
C PRO A 316 13.97 -2.43 20.27
N GLN A 317 14.01 -1.95 21.52
CA GLN A 317 14.08 -0.53 21.80
C GLN A 317 15.37 -0.01 21.16
N PRO A 318 15.31 0.92 20.19
CA PRO A 318 16.53 1.54 19.70
C PRO A 318 17.18 2.27 20.88
N GLY A 319 18.50 2.11 21.03
CA GLY A 319 19.26 2.93 21.97
C GLY A 319 19.11 4.41 21.61
N GLU A 320 19.36 5.31 22.57
CA GLU A 320 19.33 6.75 22.29
C GLU A 320 20.24 7.07 21.09
N PRO A 321 19.81 7.89 20.12
CA PRO A 321 20.61 8.20 18.93
C PRO A 321 22.00 8.73 19.32
N GLY A 322 23.05 8.02 18.89
CA GLY A 322 24.44 8.34 19.22
C GLY A 322 24.97 7.81 20.56
N ALA A 323 24.17 7.05 21.34
CA ALA A 323 24.67 6.34 22.51
C ALA A 323 25.75 5.31 22.10
N PRO A 324 26.91 5.26 22.78
CA PRO A 324 28.02 4.43 22.34
C PRO A 324 27.72 2.92 22.48
N ARG A 325 27.86 2.18 21.36
CA ARG A 325 27.71 0.72 21.31
C ARG A 325 28.84 0.07 22.10
N VAL A 326 28.51 -0.85 23.01
CA VAL A 326 29.51 -1.56 23.83
C VAL A 326 29.81 -2.93 23.23
N VAL A 327 31.09 -3.26 23.09
CA VAL A 327 31.60 -4.52 22.51
C VAL A 327 32.64 -5.16 23.42
N ALA A 328 32.72 -6.49 23.40
CA ALA A 328 33.79 -7.21 24.10
C ALA A 328 35.05 -7.27 23.22
N CYS A 329 36.16 -6.70 23.69
CA CYS A 329 37.42 -6.61 22.95
C CYS A 329 38.58 -7.07 23.83
N ARG A 330 39.35 -8.08 23.40
CA ARG A 330 40.51 -8.66 24.12
C ARG A 330 40.26 -9.08 25.60
N GLY A 331 39.00 -9.16 26.04
CA GLY A 331 38.59 -9.51 27.41
C GLY A 331 37.84 -8.39 28.13
N ASP A 332 37.98 -7.15 27.68
CA ASP A 332 37.39 -5.95 28.28
C ASP A 332 36.17 -5.44 27.50
N ARG A 333 35.41 -4.51 28.10
CA ARG A 333 34.24 -3.86 27.48
C ARG A 333 34.63 -2.50 26.89
N HIS A 334 34.73 -2.42 25.57
CA HIS A 334 35.09 -1.22 24.83
C HIS A 334 33.84 -0.55 24.23
N ARG A 335 33.93 0.76 23.97
CA ARG A 335 32.87 1.62 23.44
C ARG A 335 33.19 2.04 22.00
N ILE A 336 32.17 1.99 21.14
CA ILE A 336 32.19 2.52 19.78
C ILE A 336 31.22 3.70 19.74
N GLY A 337 31.64 4.84 19.22
CA GLY A 337 30.80 6.03 19.09
C GLY A 337 31.18 6.88 17.89
N LEU A 338 30.38 7.90 17.61
CA LEU A 338 30.61 8.82 16.49
C LEU A 338 31.56 9.96 16.89
N VAL A 339 32.59 10.18 16.08
CA VAL A 339 33.42 11.39 16.15
C VAL A 339 33.54 11.94 14.73
N GLY A 340 32.97 13.13 14.50
CA GLY A 340 33.03 13.80 13.19
C GLY A 340 32.42 13.00 12.03
N GLY A 341 31.27 12.33 12.26
CA GLY A 341 30.60 11.53 11.22
C GLY A 341 31.20 10.15 10.95
N VAL A 342 32.17 9.71 11.76
CA VAL A 342 32.82 8.41 11.63
C VAL A 342 32.66 7.61 12.92
N LEU A 343 32.22 6.35 12.82
CA LEU A 343 32.24 5.42 13.95
C LEU A 343 33.69 5.07 14.30
N VAL A 344 34.09 5.37 15.53
CA VAL A 344 35.43 5.13 16.08
C VAL A 344 35.34 4.31 17.35
N ALA A 345 36.35 3.49 17.61
CA ALA A 345 36.49 2.79 18.89
C ALA A 345 37.11 3.75 19.91
N LEU A 346 36.29 4.27 20.83
CA LEU A 346 36.63 5.37 21.75
C LEU A 346 37.70 4.98 22.77
N ASP A 347 37.86 3.69 23.04
CA ASP A 347 38.81 3.14 24.03
C ASP A 347 40.12 2.63 23.39
N HIS A 348 40.41 3.01 22.14
CA HIS A 348 41.69 2.72 21.45
C HIS A 348 42.40 4.01 21.01
N ASP A 349 43.73 4.06 21.17
CA ASP A 349 44.55 5.14 20.64
C ASP A 349 44.64 5.07 19.10
N PRO A 350 44.59 6.20 18.36
CA PRO A 350 44.67 6.18 16.90
C PRO A 350 45.94 5.52 16.31
N ALA A 351 47.07 5.46 17.03
CA ALA A 351 48.25 4.72 16.57
C ALA A 351 48.11 3.20 16.78
N GLU A 352 47.32 2.75 17.75
CA GLU A 352 46.89 1.36 17.84
C GLU A 352 45.94 1.01 16.69
N VAL A 353 44.87 1.80 16.50
CA VAL A 353 43.89 1.57 15.42
C VAL A 353 44.58 1.43 14.06
N ARG A 354 45.46 2.37 13.69
CA ARG A 354 46.22 2.30 12.42
C ARG A 354 47.09 1.04 12.29
N ARG A 355 47.66 0.54 13.39
CA ARG A 355 48.48 -0.69 13.39
C ARG A 355 47.59 -1.91 13.11
N GLU A 356 46.44 -2.00 13.77
CA GLU A 356 45.49 -3.10 13.63
C GLU A 356 44.84 -3.09 12.23
N GLU A 357 44.54 -1.91 11.67
CA GLU A 357 44.09 -1.76 10.27
C GLU A 357 45.14 -2.25 9.26
N LEU A 358 46.43 -1.91 9.48
CA LEU A 358 47.54 -2.42 8.64
C LEU A 358 47.71 -3.94 8.75
N LEU A 359 47.63 -4.50 9.96
CA LEU A 359 47.67 -5.95 10.17
C LEU A 359 46.50 -6.65 9.47
N THR A 360 45.30 -6.04 9.52
CA THR A 360 44.10 -6.53 8.81
C THR A 360 44.30 -6.52 7.30
N ALA A 361 44.88 -5.45 6.74
CA ALA A 361 45.19 -5.35 5.31
C ALA A 361 46.23 -6.40 4.83
N LEU A 362 47.07 -6.89 5.74
CA LEU A 362 48.04 -7.98 5.51
C LEU A 362 47.45 -9.39 5.76
N GLY A 363 46.13 -9.50 5.97
CA GLY A 363 45.43 -10.78 6.19
C GLY A 363 45.31 -11.22 7.65
N GLY A 364 45.66 -10.36 8.60
CA GLY A 364 45.41 -10.59 10.03
C GLY A 364 43.93 -10.46 10.41
N THR A 365 43.53 -11.10 11.51
CA THR A 365 42.16 -10.97 12.03
C THR A 365 41.99 -9.60 12.72
N PRO A 366 41.04 -8.74 12.28
CA PRO A 366 40.81 -7.44 12.90
C PRO A 366 40.32 -7.56 14.34
N LEU A 367 40.55 -6.53 15.16
CA LEU A 367 39.99 -6.41 16.50
C LEU A 367 38.45 -6.49 16.51
N PRO A 368 37.82 -7.05 17.57
CA PRO A 368 36.36 -7.03 17.72
C PRO A 368 35.72 -5.63 17.60
N CYS A 369 36.39 -4.58 18.07
CA CYS A 369 35.92 -3.20 17.86
C CYS A 369 35.88 -2.81 16.37
N LEU A 370 36.92 -3.16 15.61
CA LEU A 370 37.00 -2.83 14.18
C LEU A 370 36.05 -3.72 13.36
N GLN A 371 35.87 -4.98 13.75
CA GLN A 371 34.85 -5.87 13.19
C GLN A 371 33.45 -5.29 13.37
N ALA A 372 33.08 -4.89 14.60
CA ALA A 372 31.77 -4.31 14.89
C ALA A 372 31.53 -2.96 14.20
N ILE A 373 32.58 -2.19 13.90
CA ILE A 373 32.50 -0.97 13.07
C ILE A 373 32.28 -1.33 11.59
N ASP A 374 33.03 -2.28 11.02
CA ASP A 374 32.87 -2.67 9.61
C ASP A 374 31.49 -3.35 9.37
N GLU A 375 31.05 -4.20 10.30
CA GLU A 375 29.71 -4.81 10.31
C GLU A 375 28.60 -3.75 10.31
N ALA A 376 28.68 -2.75 11.21
CA ALA A 376 27.69 -1.68 11.28
C ALA A 376 27.57 -0.85 9.97
N HIS A 377 28.67 -0.65 9.23
CA HIS A 377 28.63 0.05 7.95
C HIS A 377 28.15 -0.84 6.79
N ARG A 378 28.56 -2.12 6.74
CA ARG A 378 28.29 -3.00 5.59
C ARG A 378 26.97 -3.75 5.68
N TRP A 379 26.63 -4.20 6.88
CA TRP A 379 25.51 -5.08 7.19
C TRP A 379 24.73 -4.58 8.43
N PRO A 380 24.23 -3.32 8.43
CA PRO A 380 23.45 -2.83 9.54
C PRO A 380 22.19 -3.68 9.72
N GLU A 381 21.83 -3.95 10.98
CA GLU A 381 20.65 -4.74 11.36
C GLU A 381 19.33 -4.17 10.79
N CYS A 382 19.27 -2.86 10.54
CA CYS A 382 18.13 -2.19 9.90
C CYS A 382 18.08 -2.32 8.37
N LEU A 383 19.06 -2.96 7.71
CA LEU A 383 19.13 -3.06 6.25
C LEU A 383 17.86 -3.65 5.60
N PRO A 384 17.19 -4.68 6.16
CA PRO A 384 15.93 -5.18 5.61
C PRO A 384 14.81 -4.13 5.60
N ASP A 385 14.73 -3.29 6.65
CA ASP A 385 13.70 -2.26 6.79
C ASP A 385 14.03 -1.05 5.92
N VAL A 386 15.29 -0.63 5.86
CA VAL A 386 15.78 0.39 4.90
C VAL A 386 15.46 -0.04 3.48
N ARG A 387 15.73 -1.29 3.12
CA ARG A 387 15.39 -1.84 1.79
C ARG A 387 13.88 -1.86 1.56
N ALA A 388 13.08 -2.29 2.52
CA ALA A 388 11.62 -2.28 2.40
C ALA A 388 11.08 -0.85 2.21
N LEU A 389 11.58 0.12 2.98
CA LEU A 389 11.28 1.54 2.82
C LEU A 389 11.65 2.02 1.41
N LEU A 390 12.86 1.77 0.93
CA LEU A 390 13.32 2.15 -0.42
C LEU A 390 12.50 1.50 -1.54
N ASP A 391 12.21 0.20 -1.44
CA ASP A 391 11.36 -0.54 -2.39
C ASP A 391 9.91 -0.01 -2.39
N HIS A 392 9.39 0.43 -1.24
CA HIS A 392 8.11 1.16 -1.13
C HIS A 392 8.20 2.67 -1.47
N GLY A 393 9.39 3.15 -1.82
CA GLY A 393 9.67 4.52 -2.26
C GLY A 393 9.88 5.56 -1.16
N ASP A 394 10.07 5.13 0.08
CA ASP A 394 10.27 5.97 1.25
C ASP A 394 11.75 6.28 1.51
N ALA A 395 12.34 7.07 0.62
CA ALA A 395 13.71 7.53 0.80
C ALA A 395 13.91 8.37 2.08
N ALA A 396 12.88 9.09 2.54
CA ALA A 396 12.96 9.91 3.75
C ALA A 396 12.93 9.04 5.02
N GLY A 397 12.03 8.06 5.10
CA GLY A 397 12.01 7.08 6.19
C GLY A 397 13.26 6.21 6.20
N ALA A 398 13.71 5.75 5.02
CA ALA A 398 14.96 4.98 4.88
C ALA A 398 16.16 5.77 5.40
N LEU A 399 16.28 7.05 5.03
CA LEU A 399 17.34 7.92 5.52
C LEU A 399 17.23 8.11 7.04
N ALA A 400 16.05 8.44 7.58
CA ALA A 400 15.86 8.62 9.01
C ALA A 400 16.24 7.38 9.85
N VAL A 401 15.99 6.17 9.34
CA VAL A 401 16.43 4.91 9.97
C VAL A 401 17.96 4.77 9.95
N VAL A 402 18.61 5.12 8.82
CA VAL A 402 20.08 5.10 8.71
C VAL A 402 20.72 6.16 9.62
N GLU A 403 20.17 7.38 9.66
CA GLU A 403 20.64 8.47 10.51
C GLU A 403 20.46 8.17 12.00
N ALA A 404 19.39 7.47 12.39
CA ALA A 404 19.18 7.04 13.78
C ALA A 404 20.21 5.99 14.23
N LEU A 405 20.62 5.08 13.33
CA LEU A 405 21.57 4.01 13.64
C LEU A 405 23.05 4.46 13.53
N LEU A 406 23.40 5.20 12.48
CA LEU A 406 24.78 5.57 12.16
C LEU A 406 25.11 7.04 12.44
N GLY A 407 24.12 7.87 12.77
CA GLY A 407 24.26 9.33 12.91
C GLY A 407 23.97 10.09 11.60
N PRO A 408 23.58 11.38 11.69
CA PRO A 408 23.22 12.17 10.52
C PRO A 408 24.40 12.45 9.57
N ASP A 409 25.62 12.58 10.11
CA ASP A 409 26.84 12.86 9.34
C ASP A 409 27.61 11.58 8.93
N ALA A 410 26.97 10.40 8.98
CA ALA A 410 27.63 9.11 8.77
C ALA A 410 28.22 8.93 7.36
N LEU A 411 29.53 8.75 7.26
CA LEU A 411 30.20 8.43 5.99
C LEU A 411 30.02 6.95 5.60
N LEU A 412 29.08 6.69 4.68
CA LEU A 412 28.79 5.34 4.17
C LEU A 412 29.97 4.74 3.37
N ARG A 413 30.56 3.68 3.93
CA ARG A 413 31.56 2.82 3.26
C ARG A 413 30.91 1.95 2.18
N HIS A 414 31.74 1.31 1.34
CA HIS A 414 31.26 0.32 0.37
C HIS A 414 30.70 -0.91 1.09
N GLY A 415 29.52 -1.37 0.67
CA GLY A 415 28.76 -2.46 1.31
C GLY A 415 27.28 -2.38 0.97
N ALA A 416 26.51 -3.37 1.40
CA ALA A 416 25.14 -3.58 0.93
C ALA A 416 24.20 -2.38 1.17
N LEU A 417 24.34 -1.65 2.28
CA LEU A 417 23.55 -0.44 2.53
C LEU A 417 23.78 0.64 1.44
N ARG A 418 25.05 0.89 1.10
CA ARG A 418 25.39 1.89 0.06
C ARG A 418 24.93 1.43 -1.32
N ASP A 419 25.07 0.15 -1.62
CA ASP A 419 24.67 -0.42 -2.92
C ASP A 419 23.14 -0.36 -3.13
N GLU A 420 22.34 -0.58 -2.07
CA GLU A 420 20.87 -0.41 -2.10
C GLU A 420 20.46 1.06 -2.26
N LEU A 421 21.12 1.99 -1.56
CA LEU A 421 20.87 3.44 -1.71
C LEU A 421 21.24 3.96 -3.10
N GLU A 422 22.37 3.53 -3.66
CA GLU A 422 22.78 3.87 -5.02
C GLU A 422 21.80 3.27 -6.05
N THR A 423 21.39 2.02 -5.87
CA THR A 423 20.35 1.36 -6.67
C THR A 423 19.04 2.15 -6.63
N ALA A 424 18.60 2.61 -5.45
CA ALA A 424 17.40 3.41 -5.31
C ALA A 424 17.52 4.77 -6.04
N ALA A 425 18.67 5.43 -5.98
CA ALA A 425 18.93 6.67 -6.71
C ALA A 425 18.92 6.46 -8.23
N GLN A 426 19.59 5.42 -8.75
CA GLN A 426 19.57 5.05 -10.18
C GLN A 426 18.14 4.76 -10.66
N ARG A 427 17.35 4.03 -9.87
CA ARG A 427 15.93 3.78 -10.11
C ARG A 427 15.15 5.10 -10.21
N GLN A 428 15.34 6.05 -9.27
CA GLN A 428 14.67 7.36 -9.32
C GLN A 428 14.98 8.14 -10.61
N VAL A 429 16.24 8.12 -11.07
CA VAL A 429 16.64 8.73 -12.35
C VAL A 429 15.90 8.07 -13.52
N ALA A 430 15.79 6.74 -13.56
CA ALA A 430 15.05 6.02 -14.60
C ALA A 430 13.56 6.42 -14.64
N HIS A 431 12.92 6.60 -13.48
CA HIS A 431 11.54 7.12 -13.39
C HIS A 431 11.43 8.58 -13.88
N GLY A 432 12.40 9.44 -13.55
CA GLY A 432 12.46 10.82 -14.07
C GLY A 432 12.56 10.86 -15.60
N LEU A 433 13.46 10.07 -16.19
CA LEU A 433 13.61 9.93 -17.63
C LEU A 433 12.36 9.35 -18.30
N TYR A 434 11.68 8.41 -17.64
CA TYR A 434 10.40 7.88 -18.10
C TYR A 434 9.32 8.97 -18.14
N ARG A 435 9.09 9.71 -17.04
CA ARG A 435 8.07 10.78 -16.99
C ARG A 435 8.36 11.94 -17.94
N ALA A 436 9.62 12.25 -18.19
CA ALA A 436 10.02 13.23 -19.20
C ALA A 436 9.84 12.74 -20.66
N GLY A 437 9.47 11.47 -20.88
CA GLY A 437 9.38 10.87 -22.22
C GLY A 437 10.74 10.61 -22.89
N LEU A 438 11.83 10.78 -22.16
CA LEU A 438 13.21 10.64 -22.65
C LEU A 438 13.69 9.18 -22.67
N ALA A 439 13.06 8.30 -21.87
CA ALA A 439 13.33 6.87 -21.88
C ALA A 439 12.11 6.08 -22.39
N GLY A 440 12.25 5.48 -23.58
CA GLY A 440 11.40 4.38 -24.02
C GLY A 440 12.06 3.05 -23.68
N GLY A 441 11.63 2.39 -22.61
CA GLY A 441 12.13 1.05 -22.27
C GLY A 441 11.87 0.02 -23.37
N PRO A 442 12.48 -1.18 -23.29
CA PRO A 442 12.33 -2.22 -24.30
C PRO A 442 10.85 -2.49 -24.59
N ARG A 443 10.42 -2.34 -25.85
CA ARG A 443 9.04 -2.66 -26.25
C ARG A 443 8.75 -4.11 -25.84
N PRO A 444 7.70 -4.38 -25.02
CA PRO A 444 7.35 -5.74 -24.68
C PRO A 444 7.09 -6.53 -25.97
N LYS A 445 7.79 -7.66 -26.14
CA LYS A 445 7.44 -8.64 -27.18
C LYS A 445 6.13 -9.31 -26.76
N TYR A 446 5.02 -8.64 -27.06
CA TYR A 446 3.70 -9.21 -26.85
C TYR A 446 3.54 -10.38 -27.82
N HIS A 447 3.60 -11.61 -27.30
CA HIS A 447 3.25 -12.78 -28.07
C HIS A 447 1.73 -12.81 -28.26
N ASP A 448 1.26 -12.13 -29.30
CA ASP A 448 -0.11 -12.28 -29.81
C ASP A 448 -0.28 -13.69 -30.37
N GLY A 449 -0.58 -14.62 -29.47
CA GLY A 449 -0.87 -16.02 -29.76
C GLY A 449 -2.19 -16.25 -30.48
N HIS A 450 -2.62 -15.37 -31.39
CA HIS A 450 -3.84 -15.49 -32.20
C HIS A 450 -3.71 -14.91 -33.62
N ARG A 451 -2.81 -15.50 -34.43
CA ARG A 451 -2.98 -15.56 -35.90
C ARG A 451 -2.77 -16.97 -36.45
N GLY A 452 -3.62 -17.89 -36.00
CA GLY A 452 -3.86 -19.15 -36.69
C GLY A 452 -4.65 -18.91 -37.98
N SER A 453 -3.95 -18.65 -39.08
CA SER A 453 -4.55 -18.49 -40.40
C SER A 453 -5.33 -19.76 -40.79
N ARG A 454 -6.65 -19.62 -40.96
CA ARG A 454 -7.50 -20.66 -41.57
C ARG A 454 -7.14 -20.78 -43.05
N SER A 455 -6.24 -21.68 -43.41
CA SER A 455 -6.09 -22.10 -44.80
C SER A 455 -7.35 -22.86 -45.24
N ARG A 456 -8.19 -22.20 -46.05
CA ARG A 456 -9.27 -22.87 -46.77
C ARG A 456 -8.66 -23.98 -47.64
N ARG A 457 -8.93 -25.24 -47.32
CA ARG A 457 -8.90 -26.32 -48.32
C ARG A 457 -10.33 -26.70 -48.65
N HIS A 458 -10.79 -26.22 -49.80
CA HIS A 458 -11.94 -26.80 -50.45
C HIS A 458 -11.62 -28.26 -50.79
N ARG A 459 -12.49 -29.19 -50.42
CA ARG A 459 -12.77 -30.36 -51.25
C ARG A 459 -14.28 -30.49 -51.39
N ALA A 460 -14.73 -30.46 -52.64
CA ALA A 460 -16.10 -30.74 -53.01
C ALA A 460 -16.36 -32.26 -52.94
N SER A 461 -17.63 -32.62 -52.95
CA SER A 461 -18.11 -33.99 -53.04
C SER A 461 -17.70 -34.66 -54.36
N SER A 462 -17.35 -35.96 -54.31
CA SER A 462 -17.67 -36.90 -55.39
C SER A 462 -17.43 -38.37 -54.98
N ARG A 463 -18.51 -39.16 -55.07
CA ARG A 463 -18.59 -40.65 -55.04
C ARG A 463 -18.38 -41.32 -53.68
#